data_AF-A0A7X8ZE49-F1
#
_entry.id   AF-A0A7X8ZE49-F1
#
_cell.length_a   1.000
_cell.length_b   1.000
_cell.length_c   1.000
_cell.angle_alpha   90.00
_cell.angle_beta   90.00
_cell.angle_gamma   90.00
#
_symmetry.space_group_name_H-M   'P 1'
#
loop_
_entity.id
_entity.type
_entity.pdbx_description
1 polymer ?
#
loop_
_entity_poly.entity_id
_entity_poly.type
_entity_poly.pdbx_seq_one_letter_code
_entity_poly.pdbx_strand_id
1 'polypeptide(L)' 'MRLLEVPEHIFPPTRRQSMWAHYRLAHEGGKAPRLHYLDADDGKIYIGYIGEHLVIPMTS' A
#
# COMPACT_ATOMS: atom_id res chain seq x y z
N MET A 1 4.54 -7.13 1.56
CA MET A 1 3.53 -6.56 2.48
C MET A 1 4.10 -5.31 3.15
N ARG A 2 3.29 -4.25 3.28
CA ARG A 2 3.59 -3.11 4.14
C ARG A 2 2.39 -2.81 5.02
N LEU A 3 2.68 -2.51 6.28
CA LEU A 3 1.70 -2.02 7.25
C LEU A 3 1.71 -0.50 7.16
N LEU A 4 0.61 0.09 6.72
CA LEU A 4 0.51 1.52 6.41
C LEU A 4 -0.61 2.14 7.22
N GLU A 5 -0.45 3.44 7.52
CA GLU A 5 -1.42 4.17 8.33
C GLU A 5 -2.72 4.41 7.54
N VAL A 6 -3.84 4.21 8.23
CA VAL A 6 -5.18 4.46 7.72
C VAL A 6 -5.97 5.30 8.74
N PRO A 7 -7.04 5.99 8.32
CA PRO A 7 -7.93 6.68 9.25
C PRO A 7 -8.48 5.76 10.34
N GLU A 8 -8.77 6.32 11.51
CA GLU A 8 -9.22 5.55 12.66
C GLU A 8 -10.54 4.83 12.43
N HIS A 9 -11.48 5.43 11.70
CA HIS A 9 -12.75 4.79 11.40
C HIS A 9 -12.62 3.60 10.45
N ILE A 10 -11.47 3.43 9.79
CA ILE A 10 -11.20 2.31 8.87
C ILE A 10 -10.59 1.12 9.61
N PHE A 11 -9.64 1.35 10.52
CA PHE A 11 -9.03 0.27 11.29
C PHE A 11 -8.70 0.69 12.74
N PRO A 12 -9.72 0.81 13.60
CA PRO A 12 -9.51 1.12 15.00
C PRO A 12 -9.06 -0.12 15.78
N PRO A 13 -8.23 0.03 16.84
CA PRO A 13 -7.57 1.25 17.30
C PRO A 13 -6.17 1.47 16.71
N THR A 14 -5.62 0.47 16.01
CA THR A 14 -4.20 0.45 15.61
C THR A 14 -3.89 1.38 14.45
N ARG A 15 -4.91 1.80 13.69
CA ARG A 15 -4.80 2.71 12.54
C ARG A 15 -3.80 2.24 11.49
N ARG A 16 -3.55 0.93 11.43
CA ARG A 16 -2.49 0.33 10.63
C ARG A 16 -3.02 -0.91 9.94
N GLN A 17 -3.04 -0.88 8.61
CA GLN A 17 -3.56 -1.96 7.79
C GLN A 17 -2.49 -2.49 6.83
N SER A 18 -2.48 -3.81 6.65
CA SER A 18 -1.62 -4.46 5.65
C SER A 18 -2.18 -4.19 4.25
N MET A 19 -1.44 -3.43 3.43
CA MET A 19 -1.81 -3.15 2.05
C MET A 19 -1.06 -4.09 1.09
N TRP A 20 -1.76 -5.15 0.69
CA TRP A 20 -1.28 -6.15 -0.27
C TRP A 20 -1.51 -5.70 -1.72
N ALA A 21 -2.64 -5.04 -1.95
CA ALA A 21 -2.96 -4.46 -3.25
C ALA A 21 -1.92 -3.39 -3.59
N HIS A 22 -1.38 -3.50 -4.80
CA HIS A 22 -0.47 -2.51 -5.33
C HIS A 22 -0.62 -2.39 -6.84
N TYR A 23 -0.44 -1.18 -7.34
CA TYR A 23 -0.46 -0.88 -8.77
C TYR A 23 0.91 -0.38 -9.23
N ARG A 24 1.38 -0.90 -10.36
CA ARG A 24 2.63 -0.48 -10.99
C ARG A 24 2.37 0.76 -11.83
N LEU A 25 3.03 1.88 -11.51
CA LEU A 25 2.75 3.17 -12.15
C LEU A 25 3.43 3.37 -13.50
N ALA A 26 4.49 2.61 -13.79
CA ALA A 26 5.21 2.65 -15.06
C ALA A 26 5.48 1.22 -15.57
N HIS A 27 5.19 0.96 -16.85
CA HIS A 27 5.40 -0.37 -17.44
C HIS A 27 6.82 -0.58 -17.99
N GLU A 28 7.54 0.49 -18.32
CA GLU A 28 8.90 0.45 -18.86
C GLU A 28 9.96 0.74 -17.78
N GLY A 29 11.18 0.22 -17.95
CA GLY A 29 12.33 0.53 -17.08
C GLY A 29 12.28 -0.11 -15.67
N GLY A 30 12.74 -1.36 -15.54
CA GLY A 30 13.18 -1.95 -14.26
C GLY A 30 12.27 -1.73 -13.03
N LYS A 31 12.84 -1.16 -11.95
CA LYS A 31 12.16 -0.87 -10.67
C LYS A 31 11.15 0.27 -10.83
N ALA A 32 9.99 -0.03 -11.39
CA ALA A 32 8.92 0.94 -11.51
C ALA A 32 8.32 1.33 -10.14
N PRO A 33 7.95 2.61 -9.95
CA PRO A 33 7.20 3.07 -8.80
C PRO A 33 5.91 2.27 -8.58
N ARG A 34 5.53 2.11 -7.31
CA ARG A 34 4.32 1.40 -6.89
C ARG A 34 3.43 2.28 -6.04
N LEU A 35 2.13 2.11 -6.26
CA LEU A 35 1.08 2.61 -5.40
C LEU A 35 0.60 1.46 -4.51
N HIS A 36 0.66 1.59 -3.20
CA HIS A 36 -0.01 0.69 -2.26
C HIS A 36 -1.28 1.36 -1.75
N TYR A 37 -2.40 0.65 -1.83
CA TYR A 37 -3.69 1.18 -1.45
C TYR A 37 -4.54 0.14 -0.71
N LEU A 38 -5.52 0.64 0.03
CA LEU A 38 -6.62 -0.11 0.61
C LEU A 38 -7.90 0.28 -0.11
N ASP A 39 -8.58 -0.72 -0.66
CA ASP A 39 -9.96 -0.60 -1.13
C ASP A 39 -10.87 -0.87 0.06
N ALA A 40 -11.54 0.17 0.54
CA ALA A 40 -12.39 0.09 1.72
C ALA A 40 -13.87 -0.01 1.33
N ASP A 41 -14.65 -0.72 2.15
CA ASP A 41 -16.10 -0.93 1.92
C ASP A 41 -16.94 0.36 2.03
N ASP A 42 -16.32 1.50 2.34
CA ASP A 42 -16.94 2.82 2.35
C ASP A 42 -16.92 3.51 0.97
N GLY A 43 -16.53 2.77 -0.06
CA GLY A 43 -16.47 3.23 -1.45
C GLY A 43 -15.27 4.13 -1.74
N LYS A 44 -14.26 4.17 -0.86
CA LYS A 44 -13.05 4.98 -1.04
C LYS A 44 -11.81 4.11 -1.13
N ILE A 45 -10.85 4.62 -1.91
CA ILE A 45 -9.50 4.08 -1.97
C ILE A 45 -8.58 4.93 -1.09
N TYR A 46 -7.90 4.28 -0.15
CA TYR A 46 -6.92 4.90 0.72
C TYR A 46 -5.51 4.58 0.25
N ILE A 47 -4.78 5.60 -0.17
CA ILE A 47 -3.39 5.45 -0.60
C ILE A 47 -2.48 5.50 0.63
N GLY A 48 -1.86 4.37 0.96
CA GLY A 48 -0.89 4.30 2.06
C GLY A 48 0.53 4.61 1.64
N TYR A 49 0.88 4.39 0.35
CA TYR A 49 2.20 4.69 -0.18
C TYR A 49 2.15 4.90 -1.69
N ILE A 50 2.87 5.92 -2.17
CA ILE A 50 3.17 6.12 -3.58
C ILE A 50 4.66 6.47 -3.70
N GLY A 51 5.40 5.74 -4.52
CA GLY A 51 6.84 6.00 -4.67
C GLY A 51 7.60 4.82 -5.23
N GLU A 52 8.91 4.82 -5.02
CA GLU A 52 9.83 3.81 -5.54
C GLU A 52 9.40 2.37 -5.22
N HIS A 53 9.90 1.43 -6.03
CA HIS A 53 9.73 0.02 -5.71
C HIS A 53 10.43 -0.33 -4.39
N LEU A 54 9.64 -0.48 -3.33
CA LEU A 54 10.14 -0.93 -2.05
C LEU A 54 10.64 -2.37 -2.13
N VAL A 55 11.90 -2.58 -1.74
CA VAL A 55 12.48 -3.93 -1.63
C VAL A 55 11.87 -4.62 -0.41
N ILE A 56 11.30 -5.80 -0.62
CA ILE A 56 10.88 -6.67 0.48
C ILE A 56 12.12 -7.46 0.90
N PRO A 57 12.59 -7.40 2.16
CA PRO A 57 13.59 -8.36 2.60
C PRO A 57 12.98 -9.75 2.42
N MET A 58 13.62 -10.61 1.64
CA MET A 58 13.27 -12.02 1.63
C MET A 58 13.48 -12.50 3.06
N THR A 59 12.42 -12.97 3.70
CA THR A 59 12.56 -13.84 4.87
C THR A 59 13.25 -15.10 4.39
N SER A 60 14.56 -15.22 4.69
CA SER A 60 15.29 -16.50 4.66
C SER A 60 14.71 -17.48 5.66
#